data_AF-I3XGY5-F1
#
_entry.id   AF-I3XGY5-F1
#
_cell.length_a   1.000
_cell.length_b   1.000
_cell.length_c   1.000
_cell.angle_alpha   90.00
_cell.angle_beta   90.00
_cell.angle_gamma   90.00
#
_symmetry.space_group_name_H-M   'P 1'
#
loop_
_entity.id
_entity.type
_entity.pdbx_description
1 polymer ?
#
loop_
_entity_poly.entity_id
_entity_poly.type
_entity_poly.pdbx_seq_one_letter_code
_entity_poly.pdbx_strand_id
1 'polypeptide(L)'
;MAGKDFGCDDPAATSEWQIELSAAQSRLTAKRRDSKKAENSDAQYAPDLERTATADDETESPSELTQDTHAQEPRRPFSLARRSEALFSRGSPLDLPASVFAGATALGFLSYITGIHNATYGRADGIVKQVGFLWAPNWTFVFMVLLPLFFAFAIELLVFWKYEGRLKLVAQADRMESDDAWERNVEASSYTYWAVFFICVLFAGLFQWVGVCLLPLINGGGNYAVDWGKLALVRPEVISVPTSIVFTGLAYLYMCLCFYLFFAGLILLHTLVHDLWKIGEASKNWAGVDYPYEVNEVSLRVMRGIFRCTVLGILIAICMKAQSSYLTSNGKNIVAWLVGDMFSAFQVRNNVSDGVRYRMPTHYSSLLIAISTCVVFLYGSIRLGVGRRCHFPLWRMSAVVALLFASYLLIDVFAGFSILMGVGVLLAMYGLFDPGVGQWRASELGNNQSVS
;
A
#
# COMPACT_ATOMS: atom_id res chain seq x y z
N MET A 1 47.20 14.29 29.02
CA MET A 1 48.12 15.09 28.18
C MET A 1 47.82 14.73 26.74
N ALA A 2 47.03 15.56 26.04
CA ALA A 2 47.50 16.52 25.02
C ALA A 2 48.10 15.79 23.80
N GLY A 3 47.60 15.83 22.55
CA GLY A 3 46.80 16.82 21.83
C GLY A 3 47.67 17.61 20.83
N LYS A 4 47.54 17.35 19.51
CA LYS A 4 47.76 18.24 18.33
C LYS A 4 47.62 17.45 17.01
N ASP A 5 46.56 17.67 16.22
CA ASP A 5 46.38 18.61 15.08
C ASP A 5 47.21 18.26 13.83
N PHE A 6 46.64 17.78 12.72
CA PHE A 6 45.78 18.42 11.68
C PHE A 6 46.60 18.99 10.49
N GLY A 7 46.14 18.66 9.28
CA GLY A 7 46.14 19.60 8.14
C GLY A 7 47.34 19.57 7.19
N CYS A 8 47.09 19.14 5.96
CA CYS A 8 47.62 19.85 4.80
C CYS A 8 46.46 20.01 3.82
N ASP A 9 45.62 21.01 4.10
CA ASP A 9 44.82 21.70 3.08
C ASP A 9 45.82 22.31 2.09
N ASP A 10 45.95 21.70 0.91
CA ASP A 10 46.58 22.36 -0.23
C ASP A 10 45.46 22.98 -1.09
N PRO A 11 45.11 24.27 -0.87
CA PRO A 11 44.09 24.95 -1.64
C PRO A 11 44.47 25.06 -3.13
N ALA A 12 45.76 24.98 -3.48
CA ALA A 12 46.19 25.02 -4.87
C ALA A 12 45.79 23.72 -5.59
N ALA A 13 46.13 22.55 -5.03
CA ALA A 13 45.75 21.26 -5.60
C ALA A 13 44.23 21.10 -5.69
N THR A 14 43.48 21.54 -4.68
CA THR A 14 42.01 21.47 -4.68
C THR A 14 41.38 22.39 -5.75
N SER A 15 41.99 23.56 -5.99
CA SER A 15 41.53 24.51 -7.02
C SER A 15 41.82 24.01 -8.45
N GLU A 16 42.96 23.35 -8.67
CA GLU A 16 43.30 22.74 -9.97
C GLU A 16 42.31 21.63 -10.33
N TRP A 17 41.99 20.75 -9.39
CA TRP A 17 40.97 19.72 -9.58
C TRP A 17 39.57 20.29 -9.85
N GLN A 18 39.17 21.37 -9.18
CA GLN A 18 37.88 22.03 -9.44
C GLN A 18 37.82 22.69 -10.82
N ILE A 19 38.91 23.32 -11.27
CA ILE A 19 39.01 23.92 -12.61
C ILE A 19 38.92 22.81 -13.66
N GLU A 20 39.65 21.72 -13.49
CA GLU A 20 39.64 20.59 -14.43
C GLU A 20 38.28 19.89 -14.50
N LEU A 21 37.60 19.72 -13.34
CA LEU A 21 36.25 19.17 -13.28
C LEU A 21 35.23 20.08 -13.99
N SER A 22 35.33 21.40 -13.81
CA SER A 22 34.45 22.37 -14.49
C SER A 22 34.66 22.40 -16.01
N ALA A 23 35.91 22.22 -16.45
CA ALA A 23 36.25 22.11 -17.87
C ALA A 23 35.73 20.79 -18.48
N ALA A 24 35.82 19.68 -17.75
CA ALA A 24 35.26 18.40 -18.19
C ALA A 24 33.73 18.44 -18.27
N GLN A 25 33.07 19.07 -17.30
CA GLN A 25 31.62 19.19 -17.25
C GLN A 25 31.08 20.14 -18.34
N SER A 26 31.78 21.22 -18.64
CA SER A 26 31.42 22.12 -19.76
C SER A 26 31.58 21.42 -21.12
N ARG A 27 32.64 20.64 -21.33
CA ARG A 27 32.83 19.80 -22.53
C ARG A 27 31.72 18.77 -22.71
N LEU A 28 31.31 18.07 -21.64
CA LEU A 28 30.19 17.12 -21.69
C LEU A 28 28.86 17.80 -21.99
N THR A 29 28.66 19.01 -21.46
CA THR A 29 27.43 19.79 -21.69
C THR A 29 27.38 20.30 -23.13
N ALA A 30 28.50 20.78 -23.67
CA ALA A 30 28.62 21.16 -25.08
C ALA A 30 28.36 19.95 -26.00
N LYS A 31 28.99 18.80 -25.72
CA LYS A 31 28.78 17.57 -26.50
C LYS A 31 27.32 17.08 -26.48
N ARG A 32 26.61 17.22 -25.35
CA ARG A 32 25.17 16.92 -25.27
C ARG A 32 24.32 17.92 -26.06
N ARG A 33 24.73 19.18 -26.12
CA ARG A 33 24.03 20.23 -26.87
C ARG A 33 24.22 20.05 -28.37
N ASP A 34 25.42 19.70 -28.80
CA ASP A 34 25.73 19.40 -30.20
C ASP A 34 25.06 18.09 -30.65
N SER A 35 25.01 17.07 -29.80
CA SER A 35 24.27 15.83 -30.08
C SER A 35 22.78 16.10 -30.28
N LYS A 36 22.15 16.94 -29.44
CA LYS A 36 20.74 17.34 -29.62
C LYS A 36 20.51 18.20 -30.86
N LYS A 37 21.50 19.00 -31.24
CA LYS A 37 21.42 19.83 -32.45
C LYS A 37 21.55 18.97 -33.70
N ALA A 38 22.42 17.96 -33.68
CA ALA A 38 22.56 16.95 -34.73
C ALA A 38 21.28 16.12 -34.92
N GLU A 39 20.67 15.69 -33.81
CA GLU A 39 19.39 14.95 -33.78
C GLU A 39 18.22 15.76 -34.37
N ASN A 40 18.24 17.09 -34.23
CA ASN A 40 17.25 17.98 -34.84
C ASN A 40 17.53 18.30 -36.32
N SER A 41 18.78 18.24 -36.78
CA SER A 41 19.14 18.48 -38.19
C SER A 41 18.97 17.24 -39.08
N ASP A 42 19.08 16.03 -38.53
CA ASP A 42 18.80 14.78 -39.26
C ASP A 42 17.30 14.52 -39.49
N ALA A 43 16.42 15.28 -38.83
CA ALA A 43 14.98 15.25 -39.07
C ALA A 43 14.52 16.16 -40.23
N GLN A 44 15.42 16.88 -40.91
CA GLN A 44 15.07 17.92 -41.88
C GLN A 44 15.66 17.74 -43.30
N TYR A 45 16.12 16.53 -43.65
CA TYR A 45 16.57 16.21 -45.02
C TYR A 45 15.95 14.90 -45.52
N ALA A 46 14.84 15.01 -46.25
CA ALA A 46 14.46 14.06 -47.29
C ALA A 46 14.14 14.87 -48.56
N PRO A 47 14.70 14.56 -49.75
CA PRO A 47 14.60 15.42 -50.91
C PRO A 47 13.30 15.22 -51.69
N ASP A 48 12.75 16.34 -52.14
CA ASP A 48 11.67 16.47 -53.13
C ASP A 48 12.00 15.80 -54.47
N LEU A 49 10.96 15.27 -55.12
CA LEU A 49 10.97 14.89 -56.53
C LEU A 49 9.82 15.65 -57.25
N GLU A 50 10.21 16.55 -58.16
CA GLU A 50 9.35 17.30 -59.11
C GLU A 50 8.48 16.34 -59.96
N ARG A 51 7.35 16.68 -60.62
CA ARG A 51 6.90 17.85 -61.42
C ARG A 51 5.42 17.56 -61.80
N THR A 52 4.48 18.49 -62.04
CA THR A 52 4.29 19.26 -63.29
C THR A 52 3.08 20.21 -63.16
N ALA A 53 3.17 21.34 -63.87
CA ALA A 53 2.41 22.59 -63.79
C ALA A 53 1.01 22.64 -64.42
N THR A 54 0.21 23.66 -64.03
CA THR A 54 -0.38 24.69 -64.94
C THR A 54 -0.77 25.97 -64.17
N ALA A 55 -0.25 27.11 -64.69
CA ALA A 55 -0.65 28.54 -64.69
C ALA A 55 -2.14 28.90 -64.42
N ASP A 56 -2.60 30.09 -64.02
CA ASP A 56 -2.07 31.47 -63.86
C ASP A 56 -3.01 32.22 -62.86
N ASP A 57 -2.52 33.19 -62.08
CA ASP A 57 -2.85 34.63 -62.22
C ASP A 57 -2.24 35.45 -61.05
N GLU A 58 -1.66 36.60 -61.38
CA GLU A 58 -0.93 37.52 -60.50
C GLU A 58 -1.89 38.44 -59.72
N THR A 59 -1.52 38.88 -58.50
CA THR A 59 -1.42 40.31 -58.09
C THR A 59 -1.14 40.43 -56.57
N GLU A 60 0.05 40.95 -56.25
CA GLU A 60 0.52 41.79 -55.12
C GLU A 60 0.09 41.56 -53.63
N SER A 61 1.13 41.41 -52.80
CA SER A 61 1.26 41.37 -51.32
C SER A 61 1.28 42.81 -50.72
N PRO A 62 1.18 43.11 -49.38
CA PRO A 62 1.61 42.23 -48.29
C PRO A 62 0.93 42.30 -46.89
N SER A 63 1.21 41.21 -46.14
CA SER A 63 1.34 41.12 -44.67
C SER A 63 0.08 40.96 -43.80
N GLU A 64 -0.49 39.75 -43.79
CA GLU A 64 -1.13 39.23 -42.58
C GLU A 64 -0.07 38.67 -41.62
N LEU A 65 0.09 39.33 -40.47
CA LEU A 65 0.90 38.86 -39.37
C LEU A 65 0.19 37.69 -38.68
N THR A 66 0.31 36.48 -39.21
CA THR A 66 -0.09 35.26 -38.52
C THR A 66 0.91 35.00 -37.40
N GLN A 67 0.48 35.31 -36.18
CA GLN A 67 1.20 34.98 -34.97
C GLN A 67 1.08 33.46 -34.76
N ASP A 68 2.09 32.73 -35.24
CA ASP A 68 2.29 31.32 -34.94
C ASP A 68 2.39 31.12 -33.43
N THR A 69 1.25 30.80 -32.82
CA THR A 69 1.21 30.20 -31.49
C THR A 69 1.69 28.76 -31.66
N HIS A 70 3.00 28.57 -31.57
CA HIS A 70 3.58 27.29 -31.18
C HIS A 70 2.93 26.88 -29.84
N ALA A 71 1.86 26.11 -29.93
CA ALA A 71 1.29 25.39 -28.79
C ALA A 71 2.34 24.37 -28.33
N GLN A 72 3.25 24.83 -27.46
CA GLN A 72 3.93 23.91 -26.54
C GLN A 72 2.81 23.22 -25.75
N GLU A 73 2.63 21.92 -25.97
CA GLU A 73 1.81 21.10 -25.09
C GLU A 73 2.21 21.43 -23.64
N PRO A 74 1.28 21.91 -22.80
CA PRO A 74 1.61 22.21 -21.42
C PRO A 74 2.05 20.90 -20.77
N ARG A 75 3.31 20.84 -20.35
CA ARG A 75 3.89 19.71 -19.58
C ARG A 75 2.89 19.33 -18.49
N ARG A 76 2.23 18.17 -18.66
CA ARG A 76 1.20 17.69 -17.74
C ARG A 76 1.74 17.76 -16.30
N PRO A 77 1.03 18.41 -15.36
CA PRO A 77 1.51 18.57 -13.99
C PRO A 77 1.72 17.21 -13.32
N PHE A 78 2.67 17.16 -12.39
CA PHE A 78 2.94 15.97 -11.59
C PHE A 78 1.66 15.49 -10.88
N SER A 79 1.11 14.36 -11.31
CA SER A 79 -0.10 13.77 -10.71
C SER A 79 0.28 12.58 -9.84
N LEU A 80 0.15 12.76 -8.52
CA LEU A 80 0.40 11.71 -7.53
C LEU A 80 -0.56 10.52 -7.72
N ALA A 81 -1.80 10.79 -8.11
CA ALA A 81 -2.79 9.76 -8.44
C ALA A 81 -2.32 8.88 -9.61
N ARG A 82 -1.88 9.49 -10.72
CA ARG A 82 -1.36 8.73 -11.88
C ARG A 82 -0.12 7.92 -11.54
N ARG A 83 0.81 8.48 -10.75
CA ARG A 83 2.00 7.74 -10.31
C ARG A 83 1.65 6.56 -9.41
N SER A 84 0.69 6.75 -8.51
CA SER A 84 0.25 5.69 -7.61
C SER A 84 -0.45 4.59 -8.38
N GLU A 85 -1.34 4.92 -9.31
CA GLU A 85 -1.96 3.94 -10.22
C GLU A 85 -0.90 3.19 -11.04
N ALA A 86 0.11 3.90 -11.56
CA ALA A 86 1.16 3.29 -12.35
C ALA A 86 1.97 2.24 -11.57
N LEU A 87 2.16 2.41 -10.26
CA LEU A 87 2.82 1.39 -9.42
C LEU A 87 2.00 0.09 -9.28
N PHE A 88 0.69 0.14 -9.51
CA PHE A 88 -0.20 -1.01 -9.44
C PHE A 88 -0.54 -1.60 -10.82
N SER A 89 -0.39 -0.81 -11.89
CA SER A 89 -0.88 -1.17 -13.22
C SER A 89 0.21 -1.31 -14.28
N ARG A 90 1.39 -0.71 -14.07
CA ARG A 90 2.51 -0.73 -15.02
C ARG A 90 3.67 -1.56 -14.46
N GLY A 91 4.27 -2.38 -15.32
CA GLY A 91 5.40 -3.24 -14.95
C GLY A 91 4.98 -4.66 -14.58
N SER A 92 5.87 -5.40 -13.92
CA SER A 92 5.56 -6.75 -13.49
C SER A 92 4.63 -6.69 -12.27
N PRO A 93 3.57 -7.53 -12.20
CA PRO A 93 2.67 -7.58 -11.05
C PRO A 93 3.37 -7.98 -9.74
N LEU A 94 4.63 -8.45 -9.83
CA LEU A 94 5.46 -8.83 -8.70
C LEU A 94 6.31 -7.68 -8.13
N ASP A 95 6.56 -6.61 -8.89
CA ASP A 95 7.56 -5.59 -8.53
C ASP A 95 7.21 -4.88 -7.20
N LEU A 96 5.96 -4.44 -7.04
CA LEU A 96 5.50 -3.78 -5.82
C LEU A 96 5.48 -4.74 -4.61
N PRO A 97 4.83 -5.92 -4.66
CA PRO A 97 4.90 -6.90 -3.57
C PRO A 97 6.33 -7.29 -3.18
N ALA A 98 7.21 -7.53 -4.17
CA ALA A 98 8.58 -7.95 -3.92
C ALA A 98 9.43 -6.82 -3.32
N SER A 99 9.26 -5.57 -3.78
CA SER A 99 9.98 -4.43 -3.20
C SER A 99 9.59 -4.17 -1.74
N VAL A 100 8.31 -4.32 -1.40
CA VAL A 100 7.82 -4.23 -0.02
C VAL A 100 8.44 -5.36 0.81
N PHE A 101 8.37 -6.60 0.35
CA PHE A 101 8.99 -7.74 1.03
C PHE A 101 10.52 -7.56 1.23
N ALA A 102 11.22 -7.08 0.20
CA ALA A 102 12.65 -6.83 0.24
C ALA A 102 13.00 -5.74 1.26
N GLY A 103 12.23 -4.65 1.31
CA GLY A 103 12.41 -3.60 2.32
C GLY A 103 12.20 -4.11 3.75
N ALA A 104 11.18 -4.96 3.98
CA ALA A 104 10.95 -5.60 5.27
C ALA A 104 12.11 -6.53 5.66
N THR A 105 12.62 -7.28 4.69
CA THR A 105 13.76 -8.19 4.86
C THR A 105 15.04 -7.41 5.17
N ALA A 106 15.28 -6.28 4.50
CA ALA A 106 16.41 -5.40 4.77
C ALA A 106 16.36 -4.83 6.20
N LEU A 107 15.19 -4.39 6.67
CA LEU A 107 14.99 -3.99 8.07
C LEU A 107 15.23 -5.16 9.04
N GLY A 108 14.80 -6.37 8.67
CA GLY A 108 15.07 -7.60 9.42
C GLY A 108 16.58 -7.86 9.58
N PHE A 109 17.35 -7.81 8.50
CA PHE A 109 18.81 -7.93 8.54
C PHE A 109 19.46 -6.81 9.36
N LEU A 110 19.00 -5.57 9.20
CA LEU A 110 19.51 -4.45 9.98
C LEU A 110 19.20 -4.62 11.49
N SER A 111 18.05 -5.21 11.83
CA SER A 111 17.69 -5.53 13.22
C SER A 111 18.59 -6.64 13.79
N TYR A 112 19.08 -7.54 12.94
CA TYR A 112 20.02 -8.57 13.31
C TYR A 112 21.40 -7.97 13.60
N ILE A 113 21.92 -7.15 12.66
CA ILE A 113 23.21 -6.47 12.79
C ILE A 113 23.25 -5.55 14.02
N THR A 114 22.14 -4.88 14.34
CA THR A 114 22.04 -3.99 15.50
C THR A 114 21.72 -4.71 16.82
N GLY A 115 21.55 -6.04 16.81
CA GLY A 115 21.34 -6.85 18.01
C GLY A 115 19.92 -6.83 18.59
N ILE A 116 18.97 -6.14 17.96
CA ILE A 116 17.59 -5.97 18.49
C ILE A 116 16.58 -7.00 17.96
N HIS A 117 16.98 -7.87 17.03
CA HIS A 117 16.10 -8.87 16.40
C HIS A 117 15.40 -9.81 17.40
N ASN A 118 16.12 -10.29 18.43
CA ASN A 118 15.62 -11.28 19.41
C ASN A 118 15.81 -10.83 20.87
N ALA A 119 15.62 -9.54 21.14
CA ALA A 119 15.88 -8.95 22.46
C ALA A 119 14.81 -9.25 23.52
N THR A 120 15.24 -9.29 24.78
CA THR A 120 14.40 -9.42 25.98
C THR A 120 14.53 -8.21 26.89
N TYR A 121 13.46 -7.93 27.64
CA TYR A 121 13.40 -6.87 28.65
C TYR A 121 12.86 -7.44 29.97
N GLY A 122 13.61 -7.30 31.05
CA GLY A 122 13.16 -7.62 32.41
C GLY A 122 12.42 -6.43 33.01
N ARG A 123 11.11 -6.56 33.23
CA ARG A 123 10.30 -5.56 33.91
C ARG A 123 10.50 -5.67 35.43
N ALA A 124 10.23 -4.58 36.16
CA ALA A 124 10.42 -4.49 37.61
C ALA A 124 9.60 -5.50 38.44
N ASP A 125 8.55 -6.08 37.87
CA ASP A 125 7.73 -7.16 38.45
C ASP A 125 8.35 -8.57 38.28
N GLY A 126 9.56 -8.67 37.73
CA GLY A 126 10.26 -9.93 37.48
C GLY A 126 9.86 -10.63 36.18
N ILE A 127 8.94 -10.07 35.39
CA ILE A 127 8.58 -10.65 34.10
C ILE A 127 9.63 -10.26 33.05
N VAL A 128 10.23 -11.28 32.43
CA VAL A 128 11.10 -11.13 31.25
C VAL A 128 10.24 -11.23 29.99
N LYS A 129 10.09 -10.12 29.28
CA LYS A 129 9.31 -10.00 28.04
C LYS A 129 10.19 -10.06 26.81
N GLN A 130 9.68 -10.69 25.77
CA GLN A 130 10.28 -10.73 24.44
C GLN A 130 9.86 -9.48 23.67
N VAL A 131 10.81 -8.59 23.35
CA VAL A 131 10.54 -7.27 22.74
C VAL A 131 11.27 -7.07 21.42
N GLY A 132 12.07 -8.05 21.00
CA GLY A 132 12.83 -7.99 19.76
C GLY A 132 11.98 -7.84 18.50
N PHE A 133 12.58 -7.31 17.44
CA PHE A 133 11.92 -7.02 16.17
C PHE A 133 11.19 -8.24 15.56
N LEU A 134 11.74 -9.44 15.71
CA LEU A 134 11.14 -10.68 15.21
C LEU A 134 9.82 -11.04 15.92
N TRP A 135 9.67 -10.60 17.16
CA TRP A 135 8.51 -10.87 18.00
C TRP A 135 7.44 -9.80 17.91
N ALA A 136 7.57 -8.89 16.95
CA ALA A 136 6.62 -7.84 16.65
C ALA A 136 5.80 -8.23 15.41
N PRO A 137 4.57 -8.79 15.57
CA PRO A 137 3.70 -9.16 14.44
C PRO A 137 3.42 -8.03 13.46
N ASN A 138 3.41 -6.79 13.94
CA ASN A 138 3.20 -5.63 13.09
C ASN A 138 4.39 -5.34 12.17
N TRP A 139 5.54 -6.00 12.37
CA TRP A 139 6.68 -5.97 11.47
C TRP A 139 6.81 -7.25 10.68
N THR A 140 6.80 -8.39 11.36
CA THR A 140 7.04 -9.70 10.71
C THR A 140 5.88 -10.09 9.82
N PHE A 141 4.66 -10.21 10.35
CA PHE A 141 3.53 -10.64 9.53
C PHE A 141 3.02 -9.55 8.60
N VAL A 142 2.91 -8.31 9.07
CA VAL A 142 2.36 -7.22 8.25
C VAL A 142 3.21 -6.96 7.02
N PHE A 143 4.50 -6.67 7.16
CA PHE A 143 5.33 -6.25 6.02
C PHE A 143 5.95 -7.41 5.24
N MET A 144 6.16 -8.58 5.84
CA MET A 144 6.70 -9.73 5.08
C MET A 144 5.62 -10.57 4.42
N VAL A 145 4.36 -10.52 4.86
CA VAL A 145 3.32 -11.44 4.36
C VAL A 145 2.06 -10.70 3.94
N LEU A 146 1.37 -10.06 4.88
CA LEU A 146 0.01 -9.57 4.64
C LEU A 146 -0.03 -8.42 3.63
N LEU A 147 0.92 -7.49 3.72
CA LEU A 147 0.96 -6.32 2.86
C LEU A 147 1.44 -6.65 1.42
N PRO A 148 2.50 -7.46 1.22
CA PRO A 148 2.80 -7.97 -0.13
C PRO A 148 1.63 -8.73 -0.76
N LEU A 149 0.93 -9.58 -0.02
CA LEU A 149 -0.26 -10.28 -0.51
C LEU A 149 -1.40 -9.31 -0.86
N PHE A 150 -1.59 -8.25 -0.07
CA PHE A 150 -2.60 -7.23 -0.35
C PHE A 150 -2.29 -6.55 -1.68
N PHE A 151 -1.03 -6.16 -1.90
CA PHE A 151 -0.64 -5.55 -3.17
C PHE A 151 -0.80 -6.52 -4.33
N ALA A 152 -0.43 -7.79 -4.18
CA ALA A 152 -0.61 -8.78 -5.24
C ALA A 152 -2.08 -8.92 -5.67
N PHE A 153 -3.01 -9.05 -4.71
CA PHE A 153 -4.44 -9.15 -5.03
C PHE A 153 -5.04 -7.84 -5.56
N ALA A 154 -4.60 -6.69 -5.04
CA ALA A 154 -5.04 -5.38 -5.56
C ALA A 154 -4.58 -5.17 -7.00
N ILE A 155 -3.33 -5.53 -7.33
CA ILE A 155 -2.77 -5.49 -8.68
C ILE A 155 -3.54 -6.45 -9.60
N GLU A 156 -3.70 -7.72 -9.21
CA GLU A 156 -4.43 -8.71 -10.01
C GLU A 156 -5.83 -8.22 -10.35
N LEU A 157 -6.54 -7.66 -9.38
CA LEU A 157 -7.88 -7.11 -9.56
C LEU A 157 -7.89 -5.87 -10.47
N LEU A 158 -6.92 -4.97 -10.33
CA LEU A 158 -6.81 -3.78 -11.19
C LEU A 158 -6.45 -4.14 -12.63
N VAL A 159 -5.50 -5.05 -12.83
CA VAL A 159 -5.11 -5.57 -14.15
C VAL A 159 -6.31 -6.26 -14.79
N PHE A 160 -7.00 -7.15 -14.06
CA PHE A 160 -8.23 -7.77 -14.54
C PHE A 160 -9.25 -6.72 -14.98
N TRP A 161 -9.51 -5.69 -14.16
CA TRP A 161 -10.48 -4.66 -14.52
C TRP A 161 -10.08 -3.92 -15.80
N LYS A 162 -8.85 -3.43 -15.88
CA LYS A 162 -8.39 -2.62 -17.02
C LYS A 162 -8.37 -3.40 -18.33
N TYR A 163 -7.88 -4.65 -18.32
CA TYR A 163 -7.59 -5.39 -19.55
C TYR A 163 -8.66 -6.43 -19.92
N GLU A 164 -9.53 -6.84 -19.00
CA GLU A 164 -10.56 -7.84 -19.28
C GLU A 164 -11.95 -7.36 -18.87
N GLY A 165 -12.17 -7.08 -17.59
CA GLY A 165 -13.48 -6.85 -17.00
C GLY A 165 -14.20 -5.66 -17.60
N ARG A 166 -13.48 -4.55 -17.78
CA ARG A 166 -14.02 -3.33 -18.36
C ARG A 166 -14.29 -3.46 -19.86
N LEU A 167 -13.41 -4.13 -20.60
CA LEU A 167 -13.56 -4.37 -22.04
C LEU A 167 -14.75 -5.27 -22.37
N LYS A 168 -15.11 -6.21 -21.50
CA LYS A 168 -16.33 -7.02 -21.67
C LYS A 168 -17.60 -6.19 -21.60
N LEU A 169 -17.59 -5.09 -20.85
CA LEU A 169 -18.79 -4.29 -20.57
C LEU A 169 -18.91 -3.04 -21.45
N VAL A 170 -17.87 -2.65 -22.18
CA VAL A 170 -17.85 -1.49 -23.07
C VAL A 170 -17.90 -1.95 -24.52
N ALA A 171 -18.76 -1.32 -25.34
CA ALA A 171 -18.88 -1.64 -26.76
C ALA A 171 -17.54 -1.45 -27.50
N GLN A 172 -17.27 -2.26 -28.54
CA GLN A 172 -15.98 -2.26 -29.24
C GLN A 172 -15.59 -0.90 -29.87
N ALA A 173 -16.57 -0.04 -30.17
CA ALA A 173 -16.34 1.29 -30.74
C ALA A 173 -15.77 2.32 -29.72
N ASP A 174 -15.98 2.13 -28.42
CA ASP A 174 -15.64 3.10 -27.36
C ASP A 174 -14.30 2.80 -26.65
N ARG A 175 -13.45 1.94 -27.21
CA ARG A 175 -12.24 1.45 -26.52
C ARG A 175 -11.23 2.54 -26.16
N MET A 176 -11.02 3.51 -27.04
CA MET A 176 -10.05 4.59 -26.81
C MET A 176 -10.59 5.65 -25.83
N GLU A 177 -11.89 5.99 -25.95
CA GLU A 177 -12.58 6.85 -24.99
C GLU A 177 -12.67 6.20 -23.59
N SER A 178 -12.78 4.87 -23.55
CA SER A 178 -12.76 4.08 -22.35
C SER A 178 -11.44 4.29 -21.60
N ASP A 179 -10.26 4.06 -22.19
CA ASP A 179 -8.99 4.23 -21.46
C ASP A 179 -8.81 5.65 -20.91
N ASP A 180 -9.17 6.67 -21.68
CA ASP A 180 -9.18 8.07 -21.23
C ASP A 180 -10.20 8.32 -20.09
N ALA A 181 -11.32 7.60 -20.06
CA ALA A 181 -12.28 7.67 -18.97
C ALA A 181 -11.75 7.07 -17.66
N TRP A 182 -10.95 5.98 -17.70
CA TRP A 182 -10.30 5.44 -16.51
C TRP A 182 -9.29 6.43 -15.93
N GLU A 183 -8.43 7.00 -16.78
CA GLU A 183 -7.46 7.99 -16.34
C GLU A 183 -8.14 9.20 -15.68
N ARG A 184 -9.22 9.71 -16.29
CA ARG A 184 -10.02 10.81 -15.72
C ARG A 184 -10.63 10.45 -14.37
N ASN A 185 -11.13 9.22 -14.19
CA ASN A 185 -11.70 8.77 -12.92
C ASN A 185 -10.63 8.69 -11.80
N VAL A 186 -9.42 8.23 -12.13
CA VAL A 186 -8.29 8.22 -11.20
C VAL A 186 -7.86 9.64 -10.83
N GLU A 187 -7.81 10.55 -11.82
CA GLU A 187 -7.48 11.96 -11.58
C GLU A 187 -8.53 12.72 -10.78
N ALA A 188 -9.81 12.39 -10.94
CA ALA A 188 -10.89 12.96 -10.13
C ALA A 188 -10.67 12.72 -8.63
N SER A 189 -9.94 11.66 -8.26
CA SER A 189 -9.60 11.32 -6.88
C SER A 189 -8.25 11.92 -6.40
N SER A 190 -7.60 12.79 -7.18
CA SER A 190 -6.26 13.33 -6.90
C SER A 190 -6.12 13.98 -5.52
N TYR A 191 -7.14 14.71 -5.07
CA TYR A 191 -7.18 15.28 -3.73
C TYR A 191 -7.05 14.22 -2.64
N THR A 192 -7.74 13.09 -2.79
CA THR A 192 -7.72 11.99 -1.82
C THR A 192 -6.33 11.35 -1.73
N TYR A 193 -5.63 11.17 -2.85
CA TYR A 193 -4.25 10.67 -2.85
C TYR A 193 -3.31 11.61 -2.09
N TRP A 194 -3.41 12.92 -2.33
CA TRP A 194 -2.60 13.91 -1.62
C TRP A 194 -2.92 13.97 -0.12
N ALA A 195 -4.20 13.95 0.25
CA ALA A 195 -4.62 13.94 1.64
C ALA A 195 -4.05 12.72 2.38
N VAL A 196 -4.17 11.52 1.79
CA VAL A 196 -3.61 10.29 2.36
C VAL A 196 -2.08 10.33 2.41
N PHE A 197 -1.41 10.87 1.40
CA PHE A 197 0.04 11.04 1.40
C PHE A 197 0.51 11.89 2.59
N PHE A 198 -0.11 13.04 2.80
CA PHE A 198 0.24 13.90 3.93
C PHE A 198 -0.08 13.24 5.28
N ILE A 199 -1.23 12.58 5.41
CA ILE A 199 -1.59 11.85 6.63
C ILE A 199 -0.57 10.74 6.92
N CYS A 200 -0.19 9.94 5.92
CA CYS A 200 0.76 8.86 6.12
C CYS A 200 2.17 9.39 6.42
N VAL A 201 2.70 10.27 5.58
CA VAL A 201 4.11 10.71 5.70
C VAL A 201 4.31 11.65 6.88
N LEU A 202 3.44 12.65 7.07
CA LEU A 202 3.61 13.65 8.13
C LEU A 202 3.11 13.13 9.48
N PHE A 203 1.88 12.62 9.56
CA PHE A 203 1.31 12.24 10.84
C PHE A 203 1.77 10.84 11.28
N ALA A 204 1.55 9.81 10.46
CA ALA A 204 1.88 8.44 10.81
C ALA A 204 3.39 8.15 10.74
N GLY A 205 4.12 8.84 9.86
CA GLY A 205 5.58 8.76 9.74
C GLY A 205 6.28 9.70 10.69
N LEU A 206 6.37 10.99 10.32
CA LEU A 206 7.21 11.97 10.99
C LEU A 206 6.78 12.25 12.43
N PHE A 207 5.54 12.70 12.66
CA PHE A 207 5.09 13.08 14.01
C PHE A 207 4.98 11.90 14.95
N GLN A 208 4.52 10.74 14.45
CA GLN A 208 4.50 9.52 15.25
C GLN A 208 5.92 9.08 15.62
N TRP A 209 6.88 9.10 14.68
CA TRP A 209 8.28 8.79 14.99
C TRP A 209 8.87 9.77 16.01
N VAL A 210 8.65 11.08 15.83
CA VAL A 210 9.13 12.11 16.76
C VAL A 210 8.57 11.88 18.17
N GLY A 211 7.27 11.70 18.29
CA GLY A 211 6.59 11.57 19.59
C GLY A 211 6.77 10.22 20.27
N VAL A 212 6.85 9.13 19.51
CA VAL A 212 6.90 7.76 20.06
C VAL A 212 8.33 7.26 20.21
N CYS A 213 9.27 7.68 19.35
CA CYS A 213 10.64 7.17 19.37
C CYS A 213 11.66 8.26 19.71
N LEU A 214 11.73 9.33 18.91
CA LEU A 214 12.82 10.32 19.01
C LEU A 214 12.85 11.04 20.36
N LEU A 215 11.74 11.65 20.78
CA LEU A 215 11.67 12.39 22.05
C LEU A 215 11.94 11.50 23.27
N PRO A 216 11.37 10.29 23.38
CA PRO A 216 11.74 9.37 24.46
C PRO A 216 13.22 8.98 24.47
N LEU A 217 13.82 8.76 23.29
CA LEU A 217 15.23 8.39 23.16
C LEU A 217 16.19 9.52 23.58
N ILE A 218 15.84 10.77 23.29
CA ILE A 218 16.66 11.94 23.66
C ILE A 218 16.49 12.30 25.14
N ASN A 219 15.25 12.34 25.62
CA ASN A 219 14.94 12.84 26.97
C ASN A 219 15.03 11.77 28.06
N GLY A 220 15.30 10.51 27.71
CA GLY A 220 15.48 9.43 28.68
C GLY A 220 14.20 8.99 29.39
N GLY A 221 13.02 9.17 28.80
CA GLY A 221 11.75 8.85 29.47
C GLY A 221 10.49 8.87 28.60
N GLY A 222 9.41 8.24 29.10
CA GLY A 222 8.07 8.24 28.51
C GLY A 222 7.17 7.14 29.07
N ASN A 223 5.86 7.40 29.23
CA ASN A 223 4.85 6.39 29.60
C ASN A 223 4.47 5.55 28.37
N TYR A 224 5.43 4.78 27.83
CA TYR A 224 5.21 3.82 26.75
C TYR A 224 5.73 2.45 27.14
N ALA A 225 5.10 1.39 26.60
CA ALA A 225 5.63 0.05 26.73
C ALA A 225 6.98 -0.07 26.01
N VAL A 226 7.94 -0.76 26.64
CA VAL A 226 9.27 -1.00 26.06
C VAL A 226 9.14 -1.96 24.89
N ASP A 227 9.55 -1.51 23.71
CA ASP A 227 9.67 -2.28 22.47
C ASP A 227 11.12 -2.23 21.96
N TRP A 228 11.41 -2.94 20.87
CA TRP A 228 12.73 -2.93 20.22
C TRP A 228 13.23 -1.51 19.89
N GLY A 229 12.33 -0.54 19.64
CA GLY A 229 12.68 0.82 19.27
C GLY A 229 13.09 1.71 20.45
N LYS A 230 12.77 1.29 21.68
CA LYS A 230 13.10 1.98 22.93
C LYS A 230 14.07 1.19 23.81
N LEU A 231 14.52 0.03 23.33
CA LEU A 231 15.39 -0.86 24.10
C LEU A 231 16.68 -0.17 24.55
N ALA A 232 17.21 0.77 23.76
CA ALA A 232 18.39 1.56 24.08
C ALA A 232 18.30 2.32 25.43
N LEU A 233 17.09 2.65 25.89
CA LEU A 233 16.88 3.36 27.15
C LEU A 233 17.09 2.48 28.38
N VAL A 234 16.89 1.18 28.24
CA VAL A 234 16.92 0.23 29.35
C VAL A 234 18.14 -0.68 29.28
N ARG A 235 18.53 -1.05 28.05
CA ARG A 235 19.60 -2.00 27.73
C ARG A 235 20.60 -1.34 26.75
N PRO A 236 21.28 -0.24 27.14
CA PRO A 236 22.20 0.48 26.27
C PRO A 236 23.40 -0.38 25.82
N GLU A 237 23.68 -1.48 26.51
CA GLU A 237 24.69 -2.47 26.13
C GLU A 237 24.32 -3.31 24.90
N VAL A 238 23.03 -3.36 24.52
CA VAL A 238 22.57 -4.05 23.31
C VAL A 238 22.62 -3.13 22.10
N ILE A 239 22.10 -1.90 22.24
CA ILE A 239 22.03 -0.92 21.15
C ILE A 239 22.18 0.49 21.71
N SER A 240 23.03 1.29 21.04
CA SER A 240 23.22 2.70 21.40
C SER A 240 22.01 3.56 21.04
N VAL A 241 21.80 4.65 21.78
CA VAL A 241 20.71 5.61 21.51
C VAL A 241 20.77 6.17 20.08
N PRO A 242 21.93 6.65 19.56
CA PRO A 242 22.01 7.13 18.17
C PRO A 242 21.64 6.06 17.13
N THR A 243 22.12 4.82 17.32
CA THR A 243 21.78 3.71 16.42
C THR A 243 20.28 3.41 16.45
N SER A 244 19.65 3.45 17.62
CA SER A 244 18.21 3.25 17.78
C SER A 244 17.40 4.36 17.11
N ILE A 245 17.85 5.62 17.17
CA ILE A 245 17.21 6.76 16.49
C ILE A 245 17.22 6.55 14.97
N VAL A 246 18.38 6.19 14.40
CA VAL A 246 18.51 5.95 12.95
C VAL A 246 17.66 4.77 12.52
N PHE A 247 17.74 3.64 13.24
CA PHE A 247 16.99 2.43 12.92
C PHE A 247 15.47 2.68 12.97
N THR A 248 14.97 3.31 14.04
CA THR A 248 13.54 3.66 14.15
C THR A 248 13.10 4.66 13.10
N GLY A 249 13.95 5.62 12.72
CA GLY A 249 13.66 6.58 11.65
C GLY A 249 13.46 5.89 10.30
N LEU A 250 14.38 4.98 9.93
CA LEU A 250 14.27 4.17 8.71
C LEU A 250 13.02 3.28 8.73
N ALA A 251 12.74 2.65 9.88
CA ALA A 251 11.58 1.81 10.06
C ALA A 251 10.28 2.60 9.85
N TYR A 252 10.14 3.79 10.47
CA TYR A 252 8.94 4.63 10.33
C TYR A 252 8.79 5.24 8.93
N LEU A 253 9.89 5.60 8.26
CA LEU A 253 9.86 6.04 6.87
C LEU A 253 9.36 4.92 5.95
N TYR A 254 9.90 3.72 6.10
CA TYR A 254 9.45 2.54 5.34
C TYR A 254 7.97 2.23 5.63
N MET A 255 7.57 2.26 6.91
CA MET A 255 6.20 2.02 7.36
C MET A 255 5.21 3.01 6.72
N CYS A 256 5.53 4.31 6.74
CA CYS A 256 4.61 5.33 6.23
C CYS A 256 4.46 5.28 4.71
N LEU A 257 5.52 4.97 3.97
CA LEU A 257 5.46 4.75 2.52
C LEU A 257 4.62 3.51 2.19
N CYS A 258 4.81 2.42 2.93
CA CYS A 258 4.02 1.19 2.77
C CYS A 258 2.53 1.41 3.06
N PHE A 259 2.19 2.13 4.14
CA PHE A 259 0.79 2.45 4.43
C PHE A 259 0.18 3.45 3.46
N TYR A 260 0.96 4.41 2.95
CA TYR A 260 0.52 5.25 1.84
C TYR A 260 0.09 4.39 0.64
N LEU A 261 0.94 3.44 0.24
CA LEU A 261 0.64 2.52 -0.87
C LEU A 261 -0.58 1.65 -0.55
N PHE A 262 -0.73 1.17 0.68
CA PHE A 262 -1.93 0.44 1.12
C PHE A 262 -3.21 1.25 0.89
N PHE A 263 -3.25 2.50 1.36
CA PHE A 263 -4.40 3.37 1.17
C PHE A 263 -4.59 3.78 -0.29
N ALA A 264 -3.52 3.98 -1.06
CA ALA A 264 -3.61 4.19 -2.50
C ALA A 264 -4.28 2.99 -3.19
N GLY A 265 -3.93 1.76 -2.79
CA GLY A 265 -4.61 0.55 -3.22
C GLY A 265 -6.10 0.55 -2.88
N LEU A 266 -6.47 0.93 -1.64
CA LEU A 266 -7.88 1.06 -1.25
C LEU A 266 -8.66 2.10 -2.08
N ILE A 267 -8.03 3.25 -2.38
CA ILE A 267 -8.62 4.28 -3.26
C ILE A 267 -8.84 3.70 -4.65
N LEU A 268 -7.85 3.00 -5.22
CA LEU A 268 -7.98 2.36 -6.53
C LEU A 268 -9.10 1.32 -6.57
N LEU A 269 -9.22 0.49 -5.52
CA LEU A 269 -10.32 -0.48 -5.39
C LEU A 269 -11.68 0.22 -5.32
N HIS A 270 -11.78 1.33 -4.60
CA HIS A 270 -12.99 2.15 -4.57
C HIS A 270 -13.33 2.74 -5.95
N THR A 271 -12.33 3.32 -6.63
CA THR A 271 -12.49 3.88 -7.99
C THR A 271 -12.92 2.80 -8.98
N LEU A 272 -12.38 1.58 -8.88
CA LEU A 272 -12.77 0.43 -9.69
C LEU A 272 -14.25 0.08 -9.48
N VAL A 273 -14.71 -0.03 -8.23
CA VAL A 273 -16.14 -0.29 -7.94
C VAL A 273 -17.01 0.82 -8.51
N HIS A 274 -16.58 2.06 -8.37
CA HIS A 274 -17.32 3.21 -8.87
C HIS A 274 -17.45 3.19 -10.40
N ASP A 275 -16.36 2.89 -11.11
CA ASP A 275 -16.33 2.77 -12.57
C ASP A 275 -17.23 1.63 -13.06
N LEU A 276 -17.13 0.44 -12.44
CA LEU A 276 -17.98 -0.70 -12.74
C LEU A 276 -19.47 -0.39 -12.53
N TRP A 277 -19.82 0.24 -11.41
CA TRP A 277 -21.19 0.65 -11.14
C TRP A 277 -21.71 1.60 -12.22
N LYS A 278 -20.92 2.62 -12.60
CA LYS A 278 -21.29 3.61 -13.61
C LYS A 278 -21.52 2.97 -14.99
N ILE A 279 -20.62 2.08 -15.42
CA ILE A 279 -20.75 1.34 -16.69
C ILE A 279 -21.99 0.44 -16.64
N GLY A 280 -22.20 -0.29 -15.54
CA GLY A 280 -23.37 -1.14 -15.34
C GLY A 280 -24.70 -0.38 -15.31
N GLU A 281 -24.71 0.88 -14.86
CA GLU A 281 -25.91 1.73 -14.84
C GLU A 281 -26.23 2.34 -16.22
N ALA A 282 -25.21 2.86 -16.91
CA ALA A 282 -25.38 3.45 -18.25
C ALA A 282 -25.93 2.44 -19.28
N SER A 283 -25.52 1.18 -19.13
CA SER A 283 -25.86 0.09 -20.04
C SER A 283 -27.19 -0.60 -19.77
N LYS A 284 -27.72 -0.55 -18.53
CA LYS A 284 -29.10 -0.98 -18.23
C LYS A 284 -30.13 -0.27 -19.11
N ASN A 285 -29.81 0.95 -19.55
CA ASN A 285 -30.68 1.74 -20.41
C ASN A 285 -30.68 1.28 -21.88
N TRP A 286 -29.78 0.36 -22.27
CA TRP A 286 -29.53 -0.02 -23.68
C TRP A 286 -29.62 -1.53 -23.97
N ALA A 287 -29.77 -2.41 -22.97
CA ALA A 287 -29.29 -3.79 -23.09
C ALA A 287 -30.36 -4.90 -23.27
N GLY A 288 -30.00 -5.89 -24.12
CA GLY A 288 -30.72 -7.16 -24.38
C GLY A 288 -30.39 -8.31 -23.41
N VAL A 289 -30.79 -9.55 -23.75
CA VAL A 289 -30.96 -10.71 -22.83
C VAL A 289 -29.66 -11.22 -22.16
N ASP A 290 -28.49 -11.15 -22.82
CA ASP A 290 -27.23 -11.72 -22.29
C ASP A 290 -26.42 -10.75 -21.41
N TYR A 291 -26.66 -9.45 -21.54
CA TYR A 291 -25.91 -8.39 -20.85
C TYR A 291 -26.01 -8.42 -19.30
N PRO A 292 -27.16 -8.75 -18.69
CA PRO A 292 -27.26 -8.85 -17.22
C PRO A 292 -26.40 -9.96 -16.62
N TYR A 293 -26.06 -10.99 -17.40
CA TYR A 293 -25.24 -12.11 -16.95
C TYR A 293 -23.76 -11.70 -16.83
N GLU A 294 -23.21 -11.03 -17.85
CA GLU A 294 -21.80 -10.60 -17.87
C GLU A 294 -21.48 -9.58 -16.77
N VAL A 295 -22.36 -8.58 -16.57
CA VAL A 295 -22.22 -7.59 -15.49
C VAL A 295 -22.19 -8.28 -14.12
N ASN A 296 -23.04 -9.29 -13.91
CA ASN A 296 -23.10 -10.00 -12.64
C ASN A 296 -21.87 -10.89 -12.40
N GLU A 297 -21.33 -11.53 -13.44
CA GLU A 297 -20.08 -12.30 -13.35
C GLU A 297 -18.88 -11.42 -13.00
N VAL A 298 -18.71 -10.31 -13.73
CA VAL A 298 -17.64 -9.33 -13.48
C VAL A 298 -17.78 -8.74 -12.07
N SER A 299 -18.99 -8.37 -11.67
CA SER A 299 -19.29 -7.86 -10.32
C SER A 299 -18.91 -8.86 -9.22
N LEU A 300 -19.23 -10.15 -9.40
CA LEU A 300 -18.86 -11.18 -8.42
C LEU A 300 -17.35 -11.39 -8.35
N ARG A 301 -16.63 -11.38 -9.48
CA ARG A 301 -15.16 -11.49 -9.52
C ARG A 301 -14.50 -10.29 -8.82
N VAL A 302 -14.99 -9.08 -9.07
CA VAL A 302 -14.54 -7.87 -8.39
C VAL A 302 -14.78 -7.95 -6.89
N MET A 303 -15.98 -8.36 -6.46
CA MET A 303 -16.29 -8.48 -5.03
C MET A 303 -15.45 -9.55 -4.32
N ARG A 304 -15.12 -10.66 -4.98
CA ARG A 304 -14.18 -11.67 -4.44
C ARG A 304 -12.77 -11.09 -4.25
N GLY A 305 -12.28 -10.30 -5.20
CA GLY A 305 -10.98 -9.63 -5.08
C GLY A 305 -10.97 -8.59 -3.96
N ILE A 306 -12.02 -7.77 -3.87
CA ILE A 306 -12.17 -6.79 -2.76
C ILE A 306 -12.23 -7.52 -1.42
N PHE A 307 -12.99 -8.61 -1.31
CA PHE A 307 -13.05 -9.43 -0.11
C PHE A 307 -11.67 -9.92 0.34
N ARG A 308 -10.82 -10.42 -0.58
CA ARG A 308 -9.44 -10.83 -0.26
C ARG A 308 -8.62 -9.67 0.30
N CYS A 309 -8.67 -8.50 -0.36
CA CYS A 309 -8.02 -7.29 0.11
C CYS A 309 -8.56 -6.84 1.48
N THR A 310 -9.87 -7.02 1.71
CA THR A 310 -10.53 -6.66 2.97
C THR A 310 -10.09 -7.53 4.13
N VAL A 311 -10.05 -8.85 3.91
CA VAL A 311 -9.53 -9.81 4.87
C VAL A 311 -8.10 -9.45 5.25
N LEU A 312 -7.22 -9.18 4.27
CA LEU A 312 -5.83 -8.81 4.54
C LEU A 312 -5.71 -7.50 5.32
N GLY A 313 -6.49 -6.47 4.96
CA GLY A 313 -6.49 -5.20 5.70
C GLY A 313 -6.94 -5.35 7.16
N ILE A 314 -7.94 -6.19 7.44
CA ILE A 314 -8.35 -6.47 8.83
C ILE A 314 -7.30 -7.32 9.56
N LEU A 315 -6.67 -8.31 8.92
CA LEU A 315 -5.57 -9.07 9.50
C LEU A 315 -4.37 -8.17 9.85
N ILE A 316 -4.05 -7.17 9.01
CA ILE A 316 -3.04 -6.16 9.31
C ILE A 316 -3.40 -5.39 10.58
N ALA A 317 -4.65 -4.92 10.70
CA ALA A 317 -5.13 -4.22 11.88
C ALA A 317 -5.10 -5.11 13.14
N ILE A 318 -5.44 -6.40 13.02
CA ILE A 318 -5.32 -7.39 14.09
C ILE A 318 -3.87 -7.52 14.55
N CYS A 319 -2.89 -7.70 13.65
CA CYS A 319 -1.48 -7.80 14.00
C CYS A 319 -0.98 -6.54 14.74
N MET A 320 -1.37 -5.35 14.25
CA MET A 320 -1.01 -4.08 14.89
C MET A 320 -1.59 -3.94 16.29
N LYS A 321 -2.87 -4.26 16.47
CA LYS A 321 -3.54 -4.17 17.77
C LYS A 321 -3.05 -5.24 18.75
N ALA A 322 -2.94 -6.50 18.30
CA ALA A 322 -2.47 -7.62 19.10
C ALA A 322 -1.07 -7.37 19.65
N GLN A 323 -0.16 -6.81 18.85
CA GLN A 323 1.16 -6.42 19.35
C GLN A 323 1.09 -5.35 20.44
N SER A 324 0.26 -4.33 20.23
CA SER A 324 0.10 -3.23 21.19
C SER A 324 -0.40 -3.74 22.54
N SER A 325 -1.43 -4.58 22.54
CA SER A 325 -1.99 -5.23 23.72
C SER A 325 -1.01 -6.22 24.37
N TYR A 326 -0.28 -7.00 23.57
CA TYR A 326 0.75 -7.90 24.07
C TYR A 326 1.81 -7.15 24.89
N LEU A 327 2.31 -6.01 24.39
CA LEU A 327 3.37 -5.25 25.07
C LEU A 327 2.96 -4.77 26.47
N THR A 328 1.67 -4.57 26.71
CA THR A 328 1.14 -4.16 28.03
C THR A 328 0.65 -5.30 28.90
N SER A 329 0.40 -6.48 28.32
CA SER A 329 0.05 -7.68 29.07
C SER A 329 1.18 -8.20 29.98
N ASN A 330 0.90 -9.25 30.74
CA ASN A 330 1.89 -10.00 31.54
C ASN A 330 2.48 -11.20 30.79
N GLY A 331 2.18 -11.37 29.49
CA GLY A 331 2.74 -12.46 28.69
C GLY A 331 4.24 -12.29 28.43
N LYS A 332 5.00 -13.39 28.52
CA LYS A 332 6.46 -13.40 28.25
C LYS A 332 6.79 -13.24 26.76
N ASN A 333 5.96 -13.81 25.89
CA ASN A 333 5.99 -13.63 24.45
C ASN A 333 4.55 -13.64 23.92
N ILE A 334 4.35 -13.19 22.68
CA ILE A 334 3.00 -13.03 22.13
C ILE A 334 2.23 -14.34 22.04
N VAL A 335 2.91 -15.45 21.73
CA VAL A 335 2.28 -16.77 21.63
C VAL A 335 1.80 -17.24 23.01
N ALA A 336 2.66 -17.11 24.04
CA ALA A 336 2.32 -17.46 25.41
C ALA A 336 1.18 -16.60 25.95
N TRP A 337 1.10 -15.32 25.56
CA TRP A 337 -0.02 -14.45 25.90
C TRP A 337 -1.33 -14.94 25.29
N LEU A 338 -1.36 -15.21 23.98
CA LEU A 338 -2.56 -15.68 23.29
C LEU A 338 -3.02 -17.06 23.77
N VAL A 339 -2.07 -17.99 23.96
CA VAL A 339 -2.36 -19.34 24.47
C VAL A 339 -2.85 -19.28 25.92
N GLY A 340 -2.24 -18.42 26.75
CA GLY A 340 -2.69 -18.20 28.13
C GLY A 340 -4.12 -17.65 28.18
N ASP A 341 -4.47 -16.72 27.28
CA ASP A 341 -5.83 -16.20 27.15
C ASP A 341 -6.82 -17.26 26.62
N MET A 342 -6.41 -18.15 25.71
CA MET A 342 -7.27 -19.26 25.30
C MET A 342 -7.62 -20.18 26.48
N PHE A 343 -6.65 -20.48 27.35
CA PHE A 343 -6.88 -21.34 28.51
C PHE A 343 -7.66 -20.66 29.64
N SER A 344 -7.60 -19.32 29.75
CA SER A 344 -8.38 -18.58 30.75
C SER A 344 -9.89 -18.64 30.50
N ALA A 345 -10.33 -18.89 29.27
CA ALA A 345 -11.73 -19.15 28.95
C ALA A 345 -12.28 -20.43 29.60
N PHE A 346 -11.41 -21.43 29.81
CA PHE A 346 -11.77 -22.75 30.36
C PHE A 346 -11.55 -22.86 31.86
N GLN A 347 -10.77 -21.95 32.45
CA GLN A 347 -10.58 -21.86 33.89
C GLN A 347 -11.45 -20.73 34.42
N VAL A 348 -12.41 -21.02 35.30
CA VAL A 348 -13.19 -20.01 36.03
C VAL A 348 -12.28 -19.25 37.00
N ARG A 349 -11.34 -18.45 36.48
CA ARG A 349 -10.45 -17.61 37.26
C ARG A 349 -10.40 -16.24 36.60
N ASN A 350 -11.13 -15.31 37.21
CA ASN A 350 -11.26 -13.90 36.86
C ASN A 350 -9.95 -13.13 37.04
N ASN A 351 -8.94 -13.42 36.23
CA ASN A 351 -7.77 -12.55 36.12
C ASN A 351 -7.93 -11.70 34.86
N VAL A 352 -8.86 -10.75 34.92
CA VAL A 352 -8.83 -9.59 34.01
C VAL A 352 -7.50 -8.90 34.26
N SER A 353 -6.66 -8.85 33.22
CA SER A 353 -5.32 -8.29 33.28
C SER A 353 -5.36 -6.85 33.78
N ASP A 354 -4.77 -6.57 34.95
CA ASP A 354 -4.37 -5.23 35.37
C ASP A 354 -3.26 -4.73 34.44
N GLY A 355 -3.66 -4.32 33.23
CA GLY A 355 -2.78 -3.72 32.25
C GLY A 355 -2.40 -2.31 32.71
N VAL A 356 -1.10 -2.04 32.79
CA VAL A 356 -0.61 -0.67 33.03
C VAL A 356 -1.08 0.22 31.86
N ARG A 357 -1.79 1.31 32.16
CA ARG A 357 -2.29 2.27 31.16
C ARG A 357 -1.14 2.99 30.47
N TYR A 358 -0.69 2.46 29.34
CA TYR A 358 0.23 3.13 28.42
C TYR A 358 -0.52 3.80 27.26
N ARG A 359 0.05 4.87 26.71
CA ARG A 359 -0.52 5.54 25.53
C ARG A 359 -0.18 4.71 24.29
N MET A 360 -1.17 4.36 23.48
CA MET A 360 -1.01 3.44 22.34
C MET A 360 -1.49 4.06 21.01
N PRO A 361 -0.63 4.82 20.31
CA PRO A 361 -0.97 5.43 19.02
C PRO A 361 -1.38 4.41 17.95
N THR A 362 -0.83 3.20 18.02
CA THR A 362 -1.14 2.06 17.14
C THR A 362 -2.60 1.61 17.22
N HIS A 363 -3.31 1.85 18.31
CA HIS A 363 -4.76 1.59 18.36
C HIS A 363 -5.53 2.47 17.38
N TYR A 364 -5.18 3.75 17.30
CA TYR A 364 -5.83 4.67 16.36
C TYR A 364 -5.46 4.32 14.91
N SER A 365 -4.18 4.09 14.63
CA SER A 365 -3.73 3.75 13.26
C SER A 365 -4.29 2.40 12.79
N SER A 366 -4.36 1.39 13.65
CA SER A 366 -5.00 0.10 13.31
C SER A 366 -6.49 0.22 13.09
N LEU A 367 -7.18 1.09 13.85
CA LEU A 367 -8.61 1.35 13.68
C LEU A 367 -8.90 2.02 12.34
N LEU A 368 -8.10 3.00 11.95
CA LEU A 368 -8.20 3.65 10.63
C LEU A 368 -8.06 2.63 9.50
N ILE A 369 -7.05 1.75 9.59
CA ILE A 369 -6.85 0.68 8.60
C ILE A 369 -8.07 -0.24 8.53
N ALA A 370 -8.58 -0.69 9.67
CA ALA A 370 -9.75 -1.58 9.73
C ALA A 370 -11.00 -0.92 9.13
N ILE A 371 -11.30 0.32 9.53
CA ILE A 371 -12.47 1.06 9.05
C ILE A 371 -12.37 1.36 7.57
N SER A 372 -11.25 1.92 7.08
CA SER A 372 -11.09 2.25 5.66
C SER A 372 -11.23 1.02 4.77
N THR A 373 -10.67 -0.11 5.20
CA THR A 373 -10.78 -1.38 4.50
C THR A 373 -12.23 -1.89 4.46
N CYS A 374 -12.96 -1.79 5.58
CA CYS A 374 -14.37 -2.17 5.64
C CYS A 374 -15.26 -1.24 4.79
N VAL A 375 -14.96 0.06 4.75
CA VAL A 375 -15.73 1.03 3.95
C VAL A 375 -15.67 0.68 2.46
N VAL A 376 -14.51 0.31 1.92
CA VAL A 376 -14.38 -0.12 0.51
C VAL A 376 -15.21 -1.38 0.26
N PHE A 377 -15.17 -2.36 1.17
CA PHE A 377 -15.97 -3.58 1.06
C PHE A 377 -17.49 -3.31 1.11
N LEU A 378 -17.92 -2.48 2.06
CA LEU A 378 -19.33 -2.11 2.21
C LEU A 378 -19.82 -1.32 0.99
N TYR A 379 -19.01 -0.39 0.49
CA TYR A 379 -19.32 0.35 -0.73
C TYR A 379 -19.50 -0.59 -1.93
N GLY A 380 -18.57 -1.54 -2.13
CA GLY A 380 -18.69 -2.59 -3.14
C GLY A 380 -19.94 -3.44 -2.97
N SER A 381 -20.21 -3.90 -1.75
CA SER A 381 -21.37 -4.74 -1.44
C SER A 381 -22.70 -4.04 -1.70
N ILE A 382 -22.81 -2.75 -1.36
CA ILE A 382 -24.02 -1.96 -1.57
C ILE A 382 -24.22 -1.67 -3.07
N ARG A 383 -23.17 -1.27 -3.77
CA ARG A 383 -23.26 -0.90 -5.19
C ARG A 383 -23.43 -2.11 -6.10
N LEU A 384 -22.73 -3.21 -5.84
CA LEU A 384 -22.72 -4.39 -6.71
C LEU A 384 -23.68 -5.51 -6.27
N GLY A 385 -24.22 -5.45 -5.04
CA GLY A 385 -25.00 -6.53 -4.43
C GLY A 385 -26.50 -6.58 -4.75
N VAL A 386 -27.00 -5.74 -5.66
CA VAL A 386 -28.45 -5.60 -5.93
C VAL A 386 -29.04 -6.76 -6.76
N GLY A 387 -28.23 -7.74 -7.20
CA GLY A 387 -28.68 -8.92 -7.97
C GLY A 387 -28.96 -10.18 -7.12
N ARG A 388 -30.10 -10.85 -7.34
CA ARG A 388 -30.50 -12.11 -6.64
C ARG A 388 -29.44 -13.22 -6.64
N ARG A 389 -28.57 -13.28 -7.66
CA ARG A 389 -27.51 -14.31 -7.81
C ARG A 389 -26.22 -13.98 -7.02
N CYS A 390 -26.01 -12.70 -6.70
CA CYS A 390 -24.84 -12.22 -5.95
C CYS A 390 -25.04 -12.29 -4.43
N HIS A 391 -26.30 -12.36 -3.97
CA HIS A 391 -26.66 -12.23 -2.56
C HIS A 391 -26.08 -13.32 -1.66
N PHE A 392 -26.05 -14.59 -2.12
CA PHE A 392 -25.59 -15.70 -1.27
C PHE A 392 -24.07 -15.71 -1.05
N PRO A 393 -23.21 -15.55 -2.07
CA PRO A 393 -21.77 -15.34 -1.87
C PRO A 393 -21.47 -14.09 -1.03
N LEU A 394 -22.15 -12.97 -1.27
CA LEU A 394 -21.93 -11.72 -0.56
C LEU A 394 -22.28 -11.81 0.94
N TRP A 395 -23.36 -12.51 1.29
CA TRP A 395 -23.71 -12.75 2.68
C TRP A 395 -22.60 -13.49 3.45
N ARG A 396 -22.02 -14.53 2.84
CA ARG A 396 -20.92 -15.30 3.45
C ARG A 396 -19.67 -14.44 3.65
N MET A 397 -19.28 -13.68 2.63
CA MET A 397 -18.16 -12.73 2.74
C MET A 397 -18.41 -11.71 3.86
N SER A 398 -19.62 -11.17 3.92
CA SER A 398 -20.02 -10.20 4.95
C SER A 398 -19.96 -10.77 6.36
N ALA A 399 -20.38 -12.02 6.54
CA ALA A 399 -20.28 -12.72 7.82
C ALA A 399 -18.82 -12.90 8.27
N VAL A 400 -17.92 -13.28 7.35
CA VAL A 400 -16.47 -13.41 7.66
C VAL A 400 -15.86 -12.05 8.00
N VAL A 401 -16.15 -11.01 7.22
CA VAL A 401 -15.67 -9.64 7.47
C VAL A 401 -16.18 -9.13 8.83
N ALA A 402 -17.47 -9.32 9.13
CA ALA A 402 -18.06 -8.91 10.41
C ALA A 402 -17.44 -9.66 11.58
N LEU A 403 -17.23 -10.98 11.46
CA LEU A 403 -16.58 -11.79 12.49
C LEU A 403 -15.14 -11.34 12.74
N LEU A 404 -14.36 -11.07 11.68
CA LEU A 404 -12.99 -10.56 11.80
C LEU A 404 -12.95 -9.18 12.44
N PHE A 405 -13.83 -8.27 12.02
CA PHE A 405 -13.90 -6.92 12.57
C PHE A 405 -14.32 -6.93 14.04
N ALA A 406 -15.30 -7.77 14.40
CA ALA A 406 -15.67 -7.99 15.80
C ALA A 406 -14.51 -8.57 16.61
N SER A 407 -13.81 -9.59 16.07
CA SER A 407 -12.61 -10.17 16.70
C SER A 407 -11.54 -9.10 16.94
N TYR A 408 -11.29 -8.23 15.96
CA TYR A 408 -10.39 -7.08 16.08
C TYR A 408 -10.80 -6.14 17.22
N LEU A 409 -12.08 -5.75 17.30
CA LEU A 409 -12.57 -4.86 18.34
C LEU A 409 -12.41 -5.47 19.74
N LEU A 410 -12.60 -6.78 19.85
CA LEU A 410 -12.61 -7.52 21.10
C LEU A 410 -11.22 -7.97 21.61
N ILE A 411 -10.14 -7.70 20.86
CA ILE A 411 -8.77 -7.98 21.33
C ILE A 411 -8.55 -7.30 22.68
N ASP A 412 -8.15 -8.10 23.67
CA ASP A 412 -7.82 -7.68 25.05
C ASP A 412 -9.02 -7.10 25.84
N VAL A 413 -10.26 -7.34 25.39
CA VAL A 413 -11.48 -6.85 26.06
C VAL A 413 -12.02 -7.84 27.09
N PHE A 414 -11.92 -9.14 26.84
CA PHE A 414 -12.39 -10.20 27.74
C PHE A 414 -11.49 -11.44 27.65
N ALA A 415 -11.50 -12.26 28.71
CA ALA A 415 -10.74 -13.51 28.77
C ALA A 415 -11.25 -14.53 27.74
N GLY A 416 -10.37 -15.06 26.90
CA GLY A 416 -10.73 -16.01 25.84
C GLY A 416 -11.01 -15.38 24.48
N PHE A 417 -10.78 -14.08 24.29
CA PHE A 417 -10.92 -13.42 23.00
C PHE A 417 -10.06 -14.10 21.91
N SER A 418 -8.95 -14.72 22.30
CA SER A 418 -8.03 -15.42 21.40
C SER A 418 -8.68 -16.60 20.67
N ILE A 419 -9.71 -17.23 21.26
CA ILE A 419 -10.48 -18.31 20.61
C ILE A 419 -11.28 -17.74 19.44
N LEU A 420 -12.04 -16.66 19.68
CA LEU A 420 -12.82 -15.99 18.65
C LEU A 420 -11.92 -15.47 17.53
N MET A 421 -10.80 -14.84 17.90
CA MET A 421 -9.79 -14.39 16.94
C MET A 421 -9.20 -15.56 16.14
N GLY A 422 -8.87 -16.68 16.78
CA GLY A 422 -8.35 -17.88 16.10
C GLY A 422 -9.33 -18.45 15.07
N VAL A 423 -10.60 -18.59 15.44
CA VAL A 423 -11.67 -19.04 14.51
C VAL A 423 -11.84 -18.04 13.36
N GLY A 424 -11.88 -16.74 13.67
CA GLY A 424 -11.98 -15.69 12.66
C GLY A 424 -10.83 -15.72 11.66
N VAL A 425 -9.59 -15.86 12.13
CA VAL A 425 -8.39 -15.96 11.29
C VAL A 425 -8.42 -17.23 10.43
N LEU A 426 -8.83 -18.38 10.97
CA LEU A 426 -8.94 -19.61 10.18
C LEU A 426 -9.96 -19.49 9.03
N LEU A 427 -11.13 -18.94 9.32
CA LEU A 427 -12.16 -18.69 8.30
C LEU A 427 -11.68 -17.67 7.26
N ALA A 428 -10.94 -16.66 7.69
CA ALA A 428 -10.33 -15.66 6.82
C ALA A 428 -9.29 -16.26 5.88
N MET A 429 -8.39 -17.10 6.40
CA MET A 429 -7.39 -17.80 5.61
C MET A 429 -8.03 -18.72 4.59
N TYR A 430 -9.09 -19.45 4.97
CA TYR A 430 -9.86 -20.24 4.02
C TYR A 430 -10.50 -19.37 2.93
N GLY A 431 -11.10 -18.23 3.31
CA GLY A 431 -11.71 -17.27 2.39
C GLY A 431 -10.72 -16.60 1.43
N LEU A 432 -9.43 -16.50 1.78
CA LEU A 432 -8.41 -16.01 0.85
C LEU A 432 -8.24 -16.94 -0.35
N PHE A 433 -8.21 -18.26 -0.12
CA PHE A 433 -8.04 -19.25 -1.18
C PHE A 433 -9.36 -19.51 -1.92
N ASP A 434 -10.46 -19.72 -1.20
CA ASP A 434 -11.80 -19.94 -1.77
C ASP A 434 -12.79 -18.87 -1.29
N PRO A 435 -12.82 -17.69 -1.94
CA PRO A 435 -13.77 -16.64 -1.60
C PRO A 435 -15.23 -17.00 -1.92
N GLY A 436 -15.48 -18.11 -2.66
CA GLY A 436 -16.83 -18.64 -2.93
C GLY A 436 -17.34 -19.61 -1.85
N VAL A 437 -16.46 -20.12 -0.99
CA VAL A 437 -16.77 -21.11 0.06
C VAL A 437 -17.57 -22.30 -0.51
N GLY A 438 -16.96 -23.06 -1.43
CA GLY A 438 -17.52 -24.32 -1.93
C GLY A 438 -18.37 -24.24 -3.20
N GLN A 439 -18.19 -23.21 -4.04
CA GLN A 439 -18.91 -23.13 -5.32
C GLN A 439 -18.42 -24.17 -6.35
N TRP A 440 -17.23 -24.75 -6.13
CA TRP A 440 -16.67 -25.80 -6.99
C TRP A 440 -17.49 -27.10 -6.99
N ARG A 441 -18.11 -27.48 -5.85
CA ARG A 441 -18.96 -28.69 -5.79
C ARG A 441 -20.33 -28.51 -6.44
N ALA A 442 -20.85 -27.29 -6.54
CA ALA A 442 -22.18 -27.07 -7.09
C ALA A 442 -22.21 -27.10 -8.63
N SER A 443 -21.11 -26.74 -9.32
CA SER A 443 -21.08 -26.79 -10.79
C SER A 443 -20.81 -28.20 -11.34
N GLU A 444 -20.07 -29.05 -10.63
CA GLU A 444 -19.89 -30.47 -11.02
C GLU A 444 -21.17 -31.30 -10.89
N LEU A 445 -22.01 -31.00 -9.89
CA LEU A 445 -23.28 -31.70 -9.70
C LEU A 445 -24.38 -31.27 -10.69
N GLY A 446 -24.29 -30.08 -11.27
CA GLY A 446 -25.26 -29.59 -12.26
C GLY A 446 -25.02 -30.11 -13.68
N ASN A 447 -23.80 -30.54 -14.01
CA ASN A 447 -23.45 -30.98 -15.37
C ASN A 447 -23.72 -32.47 -15.61
N ASN A 448 -24.02 -33.24 -14.55
CA ASN A 448 -24.29 -34.68 -14.62
C ASN A 448 -25.79 -35.02 -14.65
N GLN A 449 -26.69 -34.04 -14.80
CA GLN A 449 -28.14 -34.27 -14.86
C GLN A 449 -28.79 -34.00 -16.23
N SER A 450 -28.01 -33.74 -17.28
CA SER A 450 -28.53 -33.57 -18.64
C SER A 450 -28.01 -34.63 -19.61
N VAL A 451 -28.29 -35.90 -19.32
CA VAL A 451 -28.38 -36.95 -20.35
C VAL A 451 -29.47 -37.94 -19.91
N SER A 452 -30.68 -37.73 -20.40
CA SER A 452 -31.71 -38.76 -20.62
C SER A 452 -32.67 -38.26 -21.68
#